data_AF-U9STU2-F1
#
_entry.id   AF-U9STU2-F1
#
_cell.length_a   1.000
_cell.length_b   1.000
_cell.length_c   1.000
_cell.angle_alpha   90.00
_cell.angle_beta   90.00
_cell.angle_gamma   90.00
#
_symmetry.space_group_name_H-M   'P 1'
#
loop_
_entity.id
_entity.type
_entity.pdbx_description
1 polymer ?
#
loop_
_entity_poly.entity_id
_entity_poly.type
_entity_poly.pdbx_seq_one_letter_code
_entity_poly.pdbx_strand_id
1 'polypeptide(L)'
;MSKRITADEVAQHNTEGSIWIIVHDKVFDVTNFLNEHPGGKKVLLKVAGTDATKQFDNFHNLGILEKYAQLQIGEVGSSQEETSNEAASGEGPFGDLVPFGDPYWYQDFYSPYYNDSHRRVRAEVRKFVEAEIMPYAYEWDEAKKIPQELFIKAGKAGILPGVCGAPWPTNYTDIRPIGGVKPEDFDHFHEFIISDELARCGSGGVLWGLTGGLGIGLPPILKFGSEEIKRRVAPGCLNGTKNICLAITEPYAGSDVANLKTEAKLSDDGQYYIVNG
;
A
#
# COMPACT_ATOMS: atom_id res chain seq x y z
N MET A 1 36.12 -6.02 33.36
CA MET A 1 36.26 -4.56 33.33
C MET A 1 35.51 -4.07 32.10
N SER A 2 34.55 -3.17 32.26
CA SER A 2 33.76 -2.63 31.14
C SER A 2 34.67 -1.81 30.23
N LYS A 3 34.63 -2.04 28.91
CA LYS A 3 35.42 -1.29 27.93
C LYS A 3 34.97 0.18 27.95
N ARG A 4 35.91 1.12 28.05
CA ARG A 4 35.62 2.56 27.96
C ARG A 4 35.65 2.98 26.50
N ILE A 5 34.58 3.62 26.03
CA ILE A 5 34.39 4.05 24.64
C ILE A 5 34.03 5.55 24.68
N THR A 6 34.66 6.40 23.87
CA THR A 6 34.36 7.84 23.88
C THR A 6 33.13 8.16 23.04
N ALA A 7 32.51 9.33 23.27
CA ALA A 7 31.42 9.81 22.42
C ALA A 7 31.87 9.98 20.95
N ASP A 8 33.12 10.41 20.74
CA ASP A 8 33.73 10.54 19.40
C ASP A 8 33.87 9.19 18.69
N GLU A 9 34.21 8.14 19.43
CA GLU A 9 34.23 6.77 18.89
C GLU A 9 32.82 6.32 18.52
N VAL A 10 31.82 6.56 19.36
CA VAL A 10 30.41 6.24 19.05
C VAL A 10 29.94 6.97 17.80
N ALA A 11 30.29 8.24 17.63
CA ALA A 11 29.89 9.07 16.48
C ALA A 11 30.37 8.52 15.12
N GLN A 12 31.42 7.68 15.09
CA GLN A 12 31.90 7.03 13.87
C GLN A 12 30.99 5.87 13.41
N HIS A 13 30.11 5.39 14.27
CA HIS A 13 29.17 4.30 14.01
C HIS A 13 27.75 4.84 13.79
N ASN A 14 27.57 5.54 12.67
CA ASN A 14 26.34 6.27 12.32
C ASN A 14 25.72 5.87 10.95
N THR A 15 26.02 4.68 10.44
CA THR A 15 25.55 4.21 9.10
C THR A 15 24.79 2.90 9.21
N GLU A 16 23.96 2.55 8.23
CA GLU A 16 23.13 1.33 8.28
C GLU A 16 23.92 0.03 8.51
N GLY A 17 25.20 -0.02 8.11
CA GLY A 17 26.09 -1.16 8.34
C GLY A 17 26.90 -1.11 9.63
N SER A 18 26.74 -0.06 10.46
CA SER A 18 27.53 0.18 11.67
C SER A 18 26.85 1.25 12.54
N ILE A 19 26.12 0.82 13.57
CA ILE A 19 25.27 1.70 14.41
C ILE A 19 25.53 1.45 15.89
N TRP A 20 26.12 2.44 16.56
CA TRP A 20 26.24 2.47 18.01
C TRP A 20 25.41 3.60 18.60
N ILE A 21 24.90 3.39 19.81
CA ILE A 21 24.15 4.40 20.57
C ILE A 21 24.58 4.41 22.03
N ILE A 22 24.43 5.56 22.68
CA ILE A 22 24.60 5.70 24.13
C ILE A 22 23.22 5.74 24.79
N VAL A 23 23.04 4.96 25.85
CA VAL A 23 21.86 5.01 26.72
C VAL A 23 22.31 4.86 28.17
N HIS A 24 22.04 5.86 29.01
CA HIS A 24 22.44 5.89 30.43
C HIS A 24 23.92 5.56 30.63
N ASP A 25 24.80 6.30 29.95
CA ASP A 25 26.27 6.15 29.96
C ASP A 25 26.81 4.78 29.47
N LYS A 26 25.94 3.90 28.96
CA LYS A 26 26.32 2.61 28.37
C LYS A 26 26.27 2.68 26.86
N VAL A 27 27.24 2.04 26.21
CA VAL A 27 27.35 2.00 24.75
C VAL A 27 26.83 0.66 24.25
N PHE A 28 25.93 0.71 23.28
CA PHE A 28 25.31 -0.47 22.66
C PHE A 28 25.62 -0.52 21.17
N ASP A 29 26.03 -1.69 20.68
CA ASP A 29 26.08 -1.98 19.25
C ASP A 29 24.74 -2.56 18.81
N VAL A 30 23.97 -1.76 18.09
CA VAL A 30 22.63 -2.13 17.61
C VAL A 30 22.62 -2.46 16.11
N THR A 31 23.79 -2.62 15.48
CA THR A 31 23.93 -2.88 14.05
C THR A 31 23.11 -4.10 13.61
N ASN A 32 23.27 -5.23 14.30
CA ASN A 32 22.52 -6.45 13.98
C ASN A 32 21.08 -6.43 14.49
N PHE A 33 20.77 -5.54 15.43
CA PHE A 33 19.43 -5.36 16.00
C PHE A 33 18.58 -4.38 15.20
N LEU A 34 19.17 -3.68 14.22
CA LEU A 34 18.54 -2.62 13.47
C LEU A 34 17.20 -3.03 12.85
N ASN A 35 17.16 -4.22 12.24
CA ASN A 35 15.97 -4.77 11.60
C ASN A 35 15.01 -5.47 12.58
N GLU A 36 15.43 -5.65 13.83
CA GLU A 36 14.66 -6.33 14.89
C GLU A 36 14.04 -5.35 15.90
N HIS A 37 14.43 -4.06 15.85
CA HIS A 37 13.95 -3.06 16.77
C HIS A 37 12.42 -2.82 16.62
N PRO A 38 11.62 -3.01 17.69
CA PRO A 38 10.15 -2.88 17.60
C PRO A 38 9.64 -1.50 17.19
N GLY A 39 10.40 -0.44 17.46
CA GLY A 39 10.08 0.93 17.02
C GLY A 39 10.52 1.24 15.59
N GLY A 40 11.00 0.26 14.83
CA GLY A 40 11.51 0.41 13.46
C GLY A 40 12.95 0.89 13.38
N LYS A 41 13.61 0.61 12.24
CA LYS A 41 15.04 0.91 12.03
C LYS A 41 15.37 2.39 11.94
N LYS A 42 14.43 3.22 11.45
CA LYS A 42 14.64 4.66 11.26
C LYS A 42 14.82 5.40 12.59
N VAL A 43 14.18 4.93 13.66
CA VAL A 43 14.33 5.53 15.00
C VAL A 43 15.76 5.36 15.50
N LEU A 44 16.34 4.17 15.31
CA LEU A 44 17.75 3.92 15.65
C LEU A 44 18.71 4.68 14.72
N LEU A 45 18.43 4.74 13.42
CA LEU A 45 19.25 5.51 12.46
C LEU A 45 19.28 7.01 12.78
N LYS A 46 18.18 7.59 13.28
CA LYS A 46 18.12 9.02 13.67
C LYS A 46 19.02 9.36 14.84
N VAL A 47 19.28 8.40 15.73
CA VAL A 47 20.13 8.58 16.91
C VAL A 47 21.46 7.84 16.78
N ALA A 48 21.76 7.29 15.59
CA ALA A 48 22.97 6.54 15.32
C ALA A 48 24.21 7.41 15.55
N GLY A 49 25.15 6.91 16.33
CA GLY A 49 26.34 7.63 16.74
C GLY A 49 26.11 8.71 17.79
N THR A 50 24.97 8.72 18.48
CA THR A 50 24.63 9.78 19.47
C THR A 50 24.15 9.22 20.81
N ASP A 51 23.97 10.11 21.78
CA ASP A 51 23.27 9.80 23.04
C ASP A 51 21.75 9.82 22.84
N ALA A 52 21.17 8.63 22.95
CA ALA A 52 19.76 8.35 22.76
C ALA A 52 19.00 8.21 24.08
N THR A 53 19.59 8.56 25.23
CA THR A 53 19.00 8.34 26.56
C THR A 53 17.62 8.96 26.68
N LYS A 54 17.44 10.22 26.25
CA LYS A 54 16.14 10.90 26.32
C LYS A 54 15.08 10.22 25.45
N GLN A 55 15.47 9.80 24.25
CA GLN A 55 14.59 9.11 23.31
C GLN A 55 14.23 7.73 23.86
N PHE A 56 15.20 7.03 24.45
CA PHE A 56 14.97 5.74 25.10
C PHE A 56 13.94 5.87 26.23
N ASP A 57 14.14 6.81 27.15
CA ASP A 57 13.28 6.99 28.34
C ASP A 57 11.83 7.39 28.01
N ASN A 58 11.62 8.06 26.87
CA ASN A 58 10.27 8.41 26.42
C ASN A 58 9.44 7.21 25.96
N PHE A 59 10.08 6.11 25.55
CA PHE A 59 9.41 4.97 24.93
C PHE A 59 9.71 3.61 25.58
N HIS A 60 10.69 3.55 26.49
CA HIS A 60 11.18 2.31 27.08
C HIS A 60 11.44 2.47 28.58
N ASN A 61 11.36 1.37 29.32
CA ASN A 61 11.82 1.29 30.70
C ASN A 61 13.20 0.62 30.78
N LEU A 62 13.91 0.83 31.90
CA LEU A 62 15.26 0.31 32.11
C LEU A 62 15.38 -1.23 32.04
N GLY A 63 14.30 -1.97 32.34
CA GLY A 63 14.28 -3.44 32.25
C GLY A 63 14.50 -3.97 30.83
N ILE A 64 14.27 -3.14 29.81
CA ILE A 64 14.60 -3.48 28.42
C ILE A 64 16.12 -3.59 28.24
N LEU A 65 16.93 -2.75 28.89
CA LEU A 65 18.39 -2.83 28.80
C LEU A 65 18.95 -4.11 29.43
N GLU A 66 18.28 -4.65 30.46
CA GLU A 66 18.66 -5.94 31.05
C GLU A 66 18.40 -7.09 30.07
N LYS A 67 17.27 -7.05 29.36
CA LYS A 67 16.90 -8.05 28.35
C LYS A 67 17.84 -8.07 27.15
N TYR A 68 18.42 -6.92 26.81
CA TYR A 68 19.34 -6.75 25.68
C TYR A 68 20.78 -6.46 26.11
N ALA A 69 21.18 -6.89 27.30
CA ALA A 69 22.51 -6.67 27.85
C ALA A 69 23.64 -7.21 26.96
N GLN A 70 23.36 -8.23 26.13
CA GLN A 70 24.32 -8.77 25.15
C GLN A 70 24.74 -7.78 24.06
N LEU A 71 23.96 -6.72 23.84
CA LEU A 71 24.29 -5.66 22.87
C LEU A 71 25.23 -4.60 23.46
N GLN A 72 25.42 -4.59 24.79
CA GLN A 72 26.28 -3.62 25.44
C GLN A 72 27.75 -3.94 25.15
N ILE A 73 28.46 -2.98 24.56
CA ILE A 73 29.88 -3.12 24.19
C ILE A 73 30.81 -2.30 25.07
N GLY A 74 30.28 -1.41 25.92
CA GLY A 74 31.09 -0.60 26.83
C GLY A 74 30.29 0.44 27.62
N GLU A 75 31.02 1.39 28.19
CA GLU A 75 30.52 2.57 28.90
C GLU A 75 31.27 3.83 28.43
N VAL A 76 30.60 4.97 28.47
CA VAL A 76 31.16 6.23 27.99
C VAL A 76 32.39 6.64 28.82
N GLY A 77 33.45 7.07 28.13
CA GLY A 77 34.62 7.74 28.68
C GLY A 77 34.70 9.18 28.16
N SER A 78 35.12 10.12 29.01
CA SER A 78 35.00 11.56 28.74
C SER A 78 35.93 12.08 27.62
N SER A 79 35.33 12.67 26.58
CA SER A 79 35.82 13.84 25.82
C SER A 79 34.61 14.65 25.29
N GLN A 80 34.80 15.97 25.12
CA GLN A 80 33.82 17.07 25.16
C GLN A 80 32.90 17.25 23.94
N GLU A 81 31.82 18.02 24.17
CA GLU A 81 30.66 18.41 23.33
C GLU A 81 30.98 19.06 21.97
N GLU A 82 30.16 18.80 20.93
CA GLU A 82 29.21 19.78 20.33
C GLU A 82 28.45 19.35 19.04
N THR A 83 27.15 19.72 19.01
CA THR A 83 26.28 20.18 17.90
C THR A 83 25.68 19.20 16.85
N SER A 84 24.34 19.12 16.86
CA SER A 84 23.48 18.46 15.86
C SER A 84 22.98 19.44 14.79
N ASN A 85 23.03 19.00 13.52
CA ASN A 85 22.36 19.61 12.38
C ASN A 85 21.26 18.66 11.89
N GLU A 86 19.99 19.04 12.04
CA GLU A 86 18.86 18.34 11.42
C GLU A 86 18.56 18.95 10.04
N ALA A 87 18.56 18.09 9.02
CA ALA A 87 17.94 18.37 7.72
C ALA A 87 16.73 17.44 7.54
N ALA A 88 15.56 18.04 7.37
CA ALA A 88 14.29 17.34 7.18
C ALA A 88 14.19 16.70 5.78
N SER A 89 14.03 15.38 5.72
CA SER A 89 13.39 14.67 4.60
C SER A 89 11.96 14.32 5.00
N GLY A 90 11.00 14.48 4.08
CA GLY A 90 9.56 14.33 4.31
C GLY A 90 9.08 12.90 4.57
N GLU A 91 9.61 12.24 5.60
CA GLU A 91 9.30 10.87 6.01
C GLU A 91 8.77 10.84 7.45
N GLY A 92 7.57 11.40 7.64
CA GLY A 92 6.79 11.18 8.86
C GLY A 92 6.00 9.87 8.78
N PRO A 93 5.58 9.30 9.93
CA PRO A 93 4.68 8.15 9.94
C PRO A 93 3.36 8.48 9.22
N PHE A 94 2.84 7.52 8.45
CA PHE A 94 1.62 7.67 7.66
C PHE A 94 0.39 7.27 8.48
N GLY A 95 -0.72 8.00 8.35
CA GLY A 95 -1.96 7.76 9.12
C GLY A 95 -2.28 8.88 10.10
N ASP A 96 -3.37 8.71 10.85
CA ASP A 96 -3.82 9.66 11.88
C ASP A 96 -3.01 9.52 13.18
N LEU A 97 -2.18 8.48 13.28
CA LEU A 97 -1.29 8.18 14.41
C LEU A 97 -2.04 7.96 15.72
N VAL A 98 -3.35 7.72 15.61
CA VAL A 98 -4.19 7.33 16.73
C VAL A 98 -3.80 5.90 17.12
N PRO A 99 -3.47 5.62 18.39
CA PRO A 99 -3.16 4.27 18.83
C PRO A 99 -4.24 3.28 18.41
N PHE A 100 -3.86 2.21 17.71
CA PHE A 100 -4.76 1.19 17.15
C PHE A 100 -5.76 1.69 16.09
N GLY A 101 -5.73 2.97 15.71
CA GLY A 101 -6.60 3.56 14.69
C GLY A 101 -6.12 3.32 13.26
N ASP A 102 -4.82 3.10 13.08
CA ASP A 102 -4.21 2.77 11.79
C ASP A 102 -3.58 1.37 11.82
N PRO A 103 -3.58 0.64 10.69
CA PRO A 103 -2.77 -0.55 10.51
C PRO A 103 -1.28 -0.28 10.80
N TYR A 104 -0.69 -1.11 11.66
CA TYR A 104 0.71 -0.96 12.09
C TYR A 104 1.72 -0.91 10.95
N TRP A 105 1.46 -1.58 9.82
CA TRP A 105 2.36 -1.56 8.66
C TRP A 105 2.50 -0.16 8.03
N TYR A 106 1.62 0.80 8.37
CA TYR A 106 1.73 2.20 7.98
C TYR A 106 2.81 2.96 8.77
N GLN A 107 3.06 2.56 10.01
CA GLN A 107 3.82 3.32 11.00
C GLN A 107 5.21 2.69 11.22
N ASP A 108 5.87 2.31 10.12
CA ASP A 108 7.22 1.74 10.06
C ASP A 108 7.43 0.34 10.70
N PHE A 109 6.35 -0.38 11.03
CA PHE A 109 6.47 -1.78 11.44
C PHE A 109 6.84 -2.68 10.24
N TYR A 110 7.82 -3.57 10.46
CA TYR A 110 8.16 -4.58 9.48
C TYR A 110 6.97 -5.50 9.20
N SER A 111 6.70 -5.71 7.92
CA SER A 111 5.72 -6.69 7.46
C SER A 111 6.36 -7.54 6.36
N PRO A 112 6.15 -8.86 6.37
CA PRO A 112 6.55 -9.70 5.23
C PRO A 112 5.67 -9.48 3.99
N TYR A 113 4.56 -8.73 4.11
CA TYR A 113 3.59 -8.50 3.04
C TYR A 113 3.61 -7.06 2.51
N TYR A 114 3.90 -6.09 3.38
CA TYR A 114 3.86 -4.67 3.05
C TYR A 114 5.24 -4.03 3.11
N ASN A 115 5.54 -3.17 2.15
CA ASN A 115 6.80 -2.45 2.02
C ASN A 115 6.56 -0.98 1.59
N ASP A 116 7.61 -0.26 1.20
CA ASP A 116 7.49 1.16 0.82
C ASP A 116 6.65 1.40 -0.45
N SER A 117 6.58 0.46 -1.40
CA SER A 117 5.75 0.66 -2.60
C SER A 117 4.26 0.66 -2.25
N HIS A 118 3.87 -0.19 -1.31
CA HIS A 118 2.51 -0.24 -0.76
C HIS A 118 2.13 1.08 -0.07
N ARG A 119 3.05 1.64 0.73
CA ARG A 119 2.85 2.96 1.37
C ARG A 119 2.68 4.08 0.33
N ARG A 120 3.48 4.08 -0.75
CA ARG A 120 3.34 5.06 -1.83
C ARG A 120 2.03 4.93 -2.58
N VAL A 121 1.60 3.71 -2.94
CA VAL A 121 0.29 3.47 -3.55
C VAL A 121 -0.81 4.03 -2.66
N ARG A 122 -0.77 3.71 -1.36
CA ARG A 122 -1.75 4.19 -0.40
C ARG A 122 -1.86 5.71 -0.38
N ALA A 123 -0.72 6.40 -0.26
CA ALA A 123 -0.68 7.85 -0.22
C ALA A 123 -1.25 8.49 -1.50
N GLU A 124 -0.94 7.94 -2.66
CA GLU A 124 -1.42 8.48 -3.94
C GLU A 124 -2.90 8.18 -4.20
N VAL A 125 -3.39 7.00 -3.84
CA VAL A 125 -4.83 6.70 -3.92
C VAL A 125 -5.62 7.58 -2.95
N ARG A 126 -5.10 7.82 -1.73
CA ARG A 126 -5.73 8.73 -0.78
C ARG A 126 -5.91 10.13 -1.36
N LYS A 127 -4.84 10.69 -1.92
CA LYS A 127 -4.88 12.02 -2.58
C LYS A 127 -5.93 12.05 -3.68
N PHE A 128 -6.03 10.99 -4.49
CA PHE A 128 -7.04 10.89 -5.53
C PHE A 128 -8.46 10.87 -4.93
N VAL A 129 -8.70 10.07 -3.90
CA VAL A 129 -10.01 9.95 -3.25
C VAL A 129 -10.43 11.28 -2.62
N GLU A 130 -9.54 11.93 -1.88
CA GLU A 130 -9.81 13.21 -1.20
C GLU A 130 -10.07 14.35 -2.21
N ALA A 131 -9.37 14.38 -3.34
CA ALA A 131 -9.50 15.44 -4.32
C ALA A 131 -10.63 15.21 -5.35
N GLU A 132 -10.76 13.98 -5.85
CA GLU A 132 -11.60 13.68 -7.03
C GLU A 132 -12.90 12.99 -6.67
N ILE A 133 -13.04 12.40 -5.47
CA ILE A 133 -14.22 11.61 -5.10
C ILE A 133 -14.99 12.23 -3.93
N MET A 134 -14.33 12.39 -2.78
CA MET A 134 -14.97 12.78 -1.52
C MET A 134 -15.83 14.05 -1.61
N PRO A 135 -15.42 15.12 -2.32
CA PRO A 135 -16.23 16.33 -2.43
C PRO A 135 -17.58 16.13 -3.13
N TYR A 136 -17.72 15.07 -3.93
CA TYR A 136 -18.86 14.85 -4.83
C TYR A 136 -19.64 13.57 -4.53
N ALA A 137 -19.12 12.68 -3.68
CA ALA A 137 -19.69 11.36 -3.43
C ALA A 137 -21.18 11.41 -3.04
N TYR A 138 -21.56 12.34 -2.16
CA TYR A 138 -22.96 12.51 -1.75
C TYR A 138 -23.88 12.87 -2.91
N GLU A 139 -23.48 13.82 -3.77
CA GLU A 139 -24.27 14.21 -4.94
C GLU A 139 -24.44 13.05 -5.92
N TRP A 140 -23.38 12.27 -6.15
CA TRP A 140 -23.43 11.14 -7.06
C TRP A 140 -24.30 9.99 -6.54
N ASP A 141 -24.31 9.76 -5.23
CA ASP A 141 -25.18 8.77 -4.59
C ASP A 141 -26.65 9.17 -4.69
N GLU A 142 -26.98 10.42 -4.35
CA GLU A 142 -28.35 10.96 -4.49
C GLU A 142 -28.82 10.88 -5.96
N ALA A 143 -27.93 11.23 -6.90
CA ALA A 143 -28.22 11.16 -8.34
C ALA A 143 -28.16 9.74 -8.93
N LYS A 144 -27.65 8.76 -8.18
CA LYS A 144 -27.35 7.38 -8.65
C LYS A 144 -26.51 7.35 -9.92
N LYS A 145 -25.57 8.29 -10.04
CA LYS A 145 -24.79 8.49 -11.27
C LYS A 145 -23.40 9.02 -10.97
N ILE A 146 -22.41 8.25 -11.41
CA ILE A 146 -21.00 8.66 -11.41
C ILE A 146 -20.68 9.29 -12.77
N PRO A 147 -20.00 10.45 -12.83
CA PRO A 147 -19.63 11.07 -14.09
C PRO A 147 -18.57 10.24 -14.85
N GLN A 148 -18.72 10.13 -16.17
CA GLN A 148 -17.77 9.40 -17.03
C GLN A 148 -16.33 9.92 -16.88
N GLU A 149 -16.17 11.21 -16.62
CA GLU A 149 -14.86 11.83 -16.41
C GLU A 149 -14.10 11.21 -15.24
N LEU A 150 -14.80 10.78 -14.17
CA LEU A 150 -14.17 10.10 -13.04
C LEU A 150 -13.53 8.77 -13.46
N PHE A 151 -14.20 7.98 -14.31
CA PHE A 151 -13.66 6.73 -14.83
C PHE A 151 -12.37 6.99 -15.63
N ILE A 152 -12.36 8.02 -16.47
CA ILE A 152 -11.18 8.38 -17.27
C ILE A 152 -10.03 8.85 -16.36
N LYS A 153 -10.32 9.66 -15.34
CA LYS A 153 -9.33 10.11 -14.35
C LYS A 153 -8.75 8.93 -13.57
N ALA A 154 -9.61 8.02 -13.07
CA ALA A 154 -9.19 6.82 -12.36
C ALA A 154 -8.37 5.87 -13.26
N GLY A 155 -8.74 5.75 -14.53
CA GLY A 155 -7.96 5.02 -15.53
C GLY A 155 -6.56 5.60 -15.64
N LYS A 156 -6.43 6.89 -15.96
CA LYS A 156 -5.14 7.59 -16.10
C LYS A 156 -4.27 7.54 -14.83
N ALA A 157 -4.88 7.57 -13.66
CA ALA A 157 -4.18 7.49 -12.38
C ALA A 157 -3.60 6.09 -12.08
N GLY A 158 -3.99 5.05 -12.83
CA GLY A 158 -3.61 3.67 -12.56
C GLY A 158 -4.50 2.98 -11.52
N ILE A 159 -5.67 3.54 -11.21
CA ILE A 159 -6.62 2.92 -10.27
C ILE A 159 -7.39 1.79 -10.95
N LEU A 160 -7.96 2.05 -12.14
CA LEU A 160 -8.76 1.03 -12.85
C LEU A 160 -7.96 -0.22 -13.24
N PRO A 161 -6.73 -0.12 -13.79
CA PRO A 161 -5.93 -1.32 -14.03
C PRO A 161 -5.51 -2.02 -12.74
N GLY A 162 -5.33 -1.28 -11.64
CA GLY A 162 -4.89 -1.82 -10.36
C GLY A 162 -5.94 -2.62 -9.59
N VAL A 163 -7.20 -2.62 -10.03
CA VAL A 163 -8.28 -3.45 -9.46
C VAL A 163 -8.63 -4.67 -10.34
N CYS A 164 -7.78 -4.97 -11.33
CA CYS A 164 -7.99 -6.08 -12.28
C CYS A 164 -7.09 -7.29 -11.98
N GLY A 165 -6.54 -7.40 -10.77
CA GLY A 165 -5.60 -8.45 -10.39
C GLY A 165 -4.14 -8.16 -10.74
N ALA A 166 -3.26 -8.96 -10.14
CA ALA A 166 -1.86 -9.12 -10.53
C ALA A 166 -1.67 -10.35 -11.45
N PRO A 167 -0.67 -10.38 -12.35
CA PRO A 167 0.28 -9.29 -12.63
C PRO A 167 -0.36 -8.13 -13.38
N TRP A 168 0.29 -6.95 -13.33
CA TRP A 168 -0.20 -5.75 -14.01
C TRP A 168 -0.43 -5.99 -15.52
N PRO A 169 -1.54 -5.51 -16.13
CA PRO A 169 -1.94 -5.87 -17.49
C PRO A 169 -1.17 -5.11 -18.59
N THR A 170 0.17 -5.17 -18.57
CA THR A 170 1.08 -4.44 -19.49
C THR A 170 0.83 -4.71 -20.98
N ASN A 171 0.28 -5.87 -21.34
CA ASN A 171 -0.04 -6.20 -22.73
C ASN A 171 -1.24 -5.41 -23.30
N TYR A 172 -2.03 -4.78 -22.43
CA TYR A 172 -3.31 -4.15 -22.79
C TYR A 172 -3.43 -2.69 -22.31
N THR A 173 -2.42 -2.17 -21.61
CA THR A 173 -2.36 -0.77 -21.20
C THR A 173 -0.92 -0.29 -21.01
N ASP A 174 -0.66 0.96 -21.43
CA ASP A 174 0.60 1.66 -21.16
C ASP A 174 0.54 2.46 -19.84
N ILE A 175 -0.60 2.45 -19.16
CA ILE A 175 -0.81 3.12 -17.87
C ILE A 175 0.05 2.40 -16.82
N ARG A 176 0.82 3.18 -16.06
CA ARG A 176 1.66 2.66 -14.97
C ARG A 176 0.85 2.50 -13.68
N PRO A 177 1.26 1.58 -12.80
CA PRO A 177 0.74 1.56 -11.43
C PRO A 177 0.84 2.92 -10.76
N ILE A 178 -0.21 3.27 -10.01
CA ILE A 178 -0.19 4.44 -9.13
C ILE A 178 0.95 4.30 -8.10
N GLY A 179 1.44 5.41 -7.52
CA GLY A 179 2.52 5.35 -6.51
C GLY A 179 3.91 5.00 -7.07
N GLY A 180 4.08 5.02 -8.40
CA GLY A 180 5.37 4.80 -9.05
C GLY A 180 5.89 3.37 -8.94
N VAL A 181 4.99 2.40 -8.74
CA VAL A 181 5.34 0.97 -8.70
C VAL A 181 5.65 0.50 -10.13
N LYS A 182 6.68 -0.32 -10.28
CA LYS A 182 6.94 -0.94 -11.59
C LYS A 182 5.87 -2.02 -11.83
N PRO A 183 5.39 -2.22 -13.07
CA PRO A 183 4.38 -3.25 -13.35
C PRO A 183 4.75 -4.66 -12.85
N GLU A 184 6.02 -5.02 -12.91
CA GLU A 184 6.56 -6.30 -12.43
C GLU A 184 6.57 -6.45 -10.91
N ASP A 185 6.55 -5.33 -10.18
CA ASP A 185 6.55 -5.29 -8.70
C ASP A 185 5.13 -5.11 -8.13
N PHE A 186 4.11 -5.00 -8.99
CA PHE A 186 2.71 -4.86 -8.56
C PHE A 186 2.14 -6.22 -8.13
N ASP A 187 1.65 -6.28 -6.90
CA ASP A 187 1.09 -7.50 -6.29
C ASP A 187 -0.35 -7.28 -5.80
N HIS A 188 -0.97 -8.34 -5.26
CA HIS A 188 -2.34 -8.30 -4.74
C HIS A 188 -2.51 -7.45 -3.48
N PHE A 189 -1.44 -7.13 -2.74
CA PHE A 189 -1.52 -6.21 -1.61
C PHE A 189 -1.63 -4.76 -2.09
N HIS A 190 -1.00 -4.41 -3.22
CA HIS A 190 -1.25 -3.12 -3.87
C HIS A 190 -2.72 -2.98 -4.34
N GLU A 191 -3.26 -4.02 -4.99
CA GLU A 191 -4.68 -4.09 -5.39
C GLU A 191 -5.63 -3.92 -4.19
N PHE A 192 -5.35 -4.63 -3.09
CA PHE A 192 -6.12 -4.50 -1.85
C PHE A 192 -6.10 -3.06 -1.33
N ILE A 193 -4.93 -2.41 -1.29
CA ILE A 193 -4.79 -1.02 -0.82
C ILE A 193 -5.59 -0.05 -1.69
N ILE A 194 -5.60 -0.24 -3.02
CA ILE A 194 -6.40 0.61 -3.91
C ILE A 194 -7.88 0.53 -3.53
N SER A 195 -8.40 -0.68 -3.33
CA SER A 195 -9.80 -0.89 -2.94
C SER A 195 -10.12 -0.32 -1.55
N ASP A 196 -9.21 -0.53 -0.60
CA ASP A 196 -9.30 -0.05 0.79
C ASP A 196 -9.32 1.49 0.87
N GLU A 197 -8.43 2.17 0.13
CA GLU A 197 -8.42 3.63 0.09
C GLU A 197 -9.63 4.22 -0.65
N LEU A 198 -10.12 3.58 -1.72
CA LEU A 198 -11.35 4.02 -2.39
C LEU A 198 -12.57 4.00 -1.45
N ALA A 199 -12.62 3.07 -0.50
CA ALA A 199 -13.69 3.00 0.48
C ALA A 199 -13.74 4.21 1.44
N ARG A 200 -12.65 4.99 1.56
CA ARG A 200 -12.60 6.18 2.43
C ARG A 200 -13.60 7.27 2.07
N CYS A 201 -14.12 7.27 0.84
CA CYS A 201 -15.18 8.20 0.46
C CYS A 201 -16.50 7.97 1.19
N GLY A 202 -16.64 6.85 1.92
CA GLY A 202 -17.85 6.53 2.69
C GLY A 202 -19.04 6.10 1.82
N SER A 203 -18.84 5.94 0.51
CA SER A 203 -19.86 5.52 -0.44
C SER A 203 -19.55 4.17 -1.06
N GLY A 204 -20.36 3.16 -0.70
CA GLY A 204 -20.34 1.87 -1.38
C GLY A 204 -20.81 1.97 -2.84
N GLY A 205 -21.71 2.91 -3.13
CA GLY A 205 -22.22 3.17 -4.49
C GLY A 205 -21.12 3.64 -5.43
N VAL A 206 -20.33 4.62 -4.99
CA VAL A 206 -19.18 5.13 -5.76
C VAL A 206 -18.09 4.07 -5.91
N LEU A 207 -17.72 3.37 -4.83
CA LEU A 207 -16.73 2.30 -4.88
C LEU A 207 -17.13 1.22 -5.90
N TRP A 208 -18.30 0.59 -5.73
CA TRP A 208 -18.76 -0.49 -6.59
C TRP A 208 -19.09 -0.01 -8.01
N GLY A 209 -19.58 1.21 -8.16
CA GLY A 209 -19.88 1.80 -9.47
C GLY A 209 -18.62 2.11 -10.28
N LEU A 210 -17.53 2.54 -9.63
CA LEU A 210 -16.27 2.86 -10.29
C LEU A 210 -15.45 1.62 -10.64
N THR A 211 -15.32 0.67 -9.69
CA THR A 211 -14.37 -0.45 -9.82
C THR A 211 -15.02 -1.82 -9.86
N GLY A 212 -16.22 -1.98 -9.29
CA GLY A 212 -16.85 -3.28 -9.08
C GLY A 212 -17.08 -4.06 -10.38
N GLY A 213 -17.80 -3.46 -11.34
CA GLY A 213 -18.06 -4.09 -12.63
C GLY A 213 -16.79 -4.44 -13.40
N LEU A 214 -15.77 -3.58 -13.30
CA LEU A 214 -14.46 -3.80 -13.91
C LEU A 214 -13.71 -4.97 -13.27
N GLY A 215 -13.57 -4.95 -11.94
CA GLY A 215 -12.79 -5.90 -11.16
C GLY A 215 -13.33 -7.34 -11.20
N ILE A 216 -14.61 -7.54 -11.54
CA ILE A 216 -15.18 -8.87 -11.75
C ILE A 216 -15.44 -9.20 -13.22
N GLY A 217 -15.71 -8.20 -14.07
CA GLY A 217 -16.09 -8.39 -15.47
C GLY A 217 -14.90 -8.55 -16.41
N LEU A 218 -13.80 -7.84 -16.18
CA LEU A 218 -12.62 -7.90 -17.06
C LEU A 218 -11.75 -9.15 -16.84
N PRO A 219 -11.52 -9.66 -15.60
CA PRO A 219 -10.65 -10.81 -15.41
C PRO A 219 -11.04 -12.08 -16.20
N PRO A 220 -12.33 -12.47 -16.31
CA PRO A 220 -12.72 -13.59 -17.17
C PRO A 220 -12.33 -13.41 -18.64
N ILE A 221 -12.41 -12.18 -19.17
CA ILE A 221 -11.99 -11.85 -20.54
C ILE A 221 -10.47 -12.00 -20.68
N LEU A 222 -9.69 -11.46 -19.74
CA LEU A 222 -8.23 -11.56 -19.77
C LEU A 222 -7.75 -13.01 -19.63
N LYS A 223 -8.47 -13.81 -18.83
CA LYS A 223 -8.10 -15.21 -18.55
C LYS A 223 -8.50 -16.17 -19.68
N PHE A 224 -9.72 -16.05 -20.20
CA PHE A 224 -10.31 -17.06 -21.09
C PHE A 224 -10.64 -16.57 -22.50
N GLY A 225 -10.66 -15.25 -22.73
CA GLY A 225 -10.95 -14.69 -24.05
C GLY A 225 -9.87 -15.00 -25.08
N SER A 226 -10.22 -14.91 -26.37
CA SER A 226 -9.22 -14.90 -27.44
C SER A 226 -8.42 -13.59 -27.43
N GLU A 227 -7.20 -13.58 -28.00
CA GLU A 227 -6.40 -12.35 -28.06
C GLU A 227 -7.11 -11.21 -28.81
N GLU A 228 -7.94 -11.54 -29.81
CA GLU A 228 -8.79 -10.57 -30.49
C GLU A 228 -9.77 -9.89 -29.52
N ILE A 229 -10.48 -10.67 -28.69
CA ILE A 229 -11.41 -10.14 -27.69
C ILE A 229 -10.68 -9.31 -26.65
N LYS A 230 -9.54 -9.80 -26.13
CA LYS A 230 -8.74 -9.06 -25.14
C LYS A 230 -8.30 -7.70 -25.67
N ARG A 231 -7.75 -7.64 -26.89
CA ARG A 231 -7.31 -6.38 -27.52
C ARG A 231 -8.47 -5.42 -27.81
N ARG A 232 -9.65 -5.94 -28.12
CA ARG A 232 -10.85 -5.13 -28.38
C ARG A 232 -11.48 -4.53 -27.12
N VAL A 233 -11.44 -5.26 -26.01
CA VAL A 233 -12.17 -4.93 -24.78
C VAL A 233 -11.26 -4.26 -23.74
N ALA A 234 -10.13 -4.89 -23.41
CA ALA A 234 -9.33 -4.53 -22.24
C ALA A 234 -8.84 -3.07 -22.25
N PRO A 235 -8.27 -2.51 -23.34
CA PRO A 235 -7.74 -1.15 -23.31
C PRO A 235 -8.80 -0.09 -22.94
N GLY A 236 -10.02 -0.24 -23.46
CA GLY A 236 -11.12 0.69 -23.18
C GLY A 236 -11.64 0.61 -21.74
N CYS A 237 -11.63 -0.59 -21.16
CA CYS A 237 -12.00 -0.79 -19.76
C CYS A 237 -10.93 -0.26 -18.80
N LEU A 238 -9.65 -0.56 -19.09
CA LEU A 238 -8.50 -0.15 -18.26
C LEU A 238 -8.29 1.37 -18.25
N ASN A 239 -8.60 2.07 -19.34
CA ASN A 239 -8.47 3.52 -19.42
C ASN A 239 -9.76 4.29 -19.03
N GLY A 240 -10.82 3.58 -18.68
CA GLY A 240 -12.09 4.17 -18.26
C GLY A 240 -12.94 4.79 -19.38
N THR A 241 -12.71 4.44 -20.65
CA THR A 241 -13.55 4.89 -21.79
C THR A 241 -14.70 3.94 -22.10
N LYS A 242 -14.65 2.71 -21.58
CA LYS A 242 -15.72 1.71 -21.66
C LYS A 242 -15.96 1.10 -20.29
N ASN A 243 -17.22 0.84 -19.98
CA ASN A 243 -17.62 0.11 -18.79
C ASN A 243 -17.87 -1.36 -19.15
N ILE A 244 -17.64 -2.25 -18.19
CA ILE A 244 -17.92 -3.67 -18.28
C ILE A 244 -18.64 -4.12 -17.02
N CYS A 245 -19.47 -5.15 -17.13
CA CYS A 245 -20.15 -5.78 -16.02
C CYS A 245 -20.09 -7.30 -16.17
N LEU A 246 -20.37 -8.00 -15.06
CA LEU A 246 -20.54 -9.45 -15.03
C LEU A 246 -22.02 -9.74 -14.74
N ALA A 247 -22.73 -10.26 -15.75
CA ALA A 247 -24.13 -10.63 -15.64
C ALA A 247 -24.24 -12.14 -15.40
N ILE A 248 -24.27 -12.54 -14.12
CA ILE A 248 -24.47 -13.94 -13.71
C ILE A 248 -25.84 -14.10 -13.08
N THR A 249 -26.15 -13.31 -12.05
CA THR A 249 -27.34 -13.51 -11.22
C THR A 249 -28.64 -13.29 -11.99
N GLU A 250 -29.59 -14.19 -11.77
CA GLU A 250 -30.96 -14.11 -12.27
C GLU A 250 -31.96 -13.96 -11.09
N PRO A 251 -33.23 -13.55 -11.34
CA PRO A 251 -34.24 -13.46 -10.28
C PRO A 251 -34.43 -14.73 -9.44
N TYR A 252 -34.09 -15.91 -9.99
CA TYR A 252 -34.26 -17.21 -9.33
C TYR A 252 -32.95 -17.88 -8.90
N ALA A 253 -31.80 -17.31 -9.26
CA ALA A 253 -30.50 -17.96 -9.10
C ALA A 253 -29.42 -16.93 -8.70
N GLY A 254 -29.24 -16.78 -7.38
CA GLY A 254 -28.16 -16.02 -6.75
C GLY A 254 -27.06 -16.94 -6.24
N SER A 255 -27.29 -17.64 -5.12
CA SER A 255 -26.35 -18.62 -4.59
C SER A 255 -26.27 -19.90 -5.44
N ASP A 256 -27.36 -20.25 -6.14
CA ASP A 256 -27.46 -21.43 -6.99
C ASP A 256 -27.16 -21.11 -8.46
N VAL A 257 -25.94 -20.62 -8.72
CA VAL A 257 -25.47 -20.22 -10.07
C VAL A 257 -25.47 -21.40 -11.06
N ALA A 258 -25.50 -22.64 -10.59
CA ALA A 258 -25.55 -23.80 -11.48
C ALA A 258 -26.90 -23.97 -12.19
N ASN A 259 -27.97 -23.37 -11.67
CA ASN A 259 -29.35 -23.50 -12.17
C ASN A 259 -29.87 -22.21 -12.84
N LEU A 260 -28.99 -21.47 -13.53
CA LEU A 260 -29.38 -20.36 -14.40
C LEU A 260 -30.33 -20.83 -15.53
N LYS A 261 -31.24 -19.95 -15.94
CA LYS A 261 -32.25 -20.22 -16.98
C LYS A 261 -31.97 -19.51 -18.29
N THR A 262 -31.07 -18.52 -18.31
CA THR A 262 -30.63 -17.84 -19.53
C THR A 262 -30.07 -18.88 -20.49
N GLU A 263 -30.61 -18.93 -21.70
CA GLU A 263 -30.20 -19.86 -22.75
C GLU A 263 -29.50 -19.12 -23.90
N ALA A 264 -28.55 -19.80 -24.54
CA ALA A 264 -27.92 -19.35 -25.78
C ALA A 264 -28.11 -20.44 -26.85
N LYS A 265 -28.89 -20.13 -27.89
CA LYS A 265 -29.14 -21.04 -29.03
C LYS A 265 -28.41 -20.53 -30.27
N LEU A 266 -27.72 -21.42 -30.97
CA LEU A 266 -27.09 -21.06 -32.25
C LEU A 266 -28.18 -20.73 -33.29
N SER A 267 -28.00 -19.65 -34.05
CA SER A 267 -28.91 -19.25 -35.13
C SER A 267 -28.94 -20.28 -36.26
N ASP A 268 -30.02 -20.29 -37.04
CA ASP A 268 -30.21 -21.27 -38.13
C ASP A 268 -29.08 -21.23 -39.19
N ASP A 269 -28.47 -20.07 -39.39
CA ASP A 269 -27.32 -19.85 -40.30
C ASP A 269 -25.94 -20.15 -39.66
N GLY A 270 -25.93 -20.52 -38.38
CA GLY A 270 -24.72 -20.83 -37.62
C GLY A 270 -23.81 -19.65 -37.31
N GLN A 271 -24.23 -18.40 -37.54
CA GLN A 271 -23.37 -17.22 -37.42
C GLN A 271 -23.39 -16.55 -36.04
N TYR A 272 -24.49 -16.69 -35.29
CA TYR A 272 -24.70 -15.97 -34.03
C TYR A 272 -25.33 -16.86 -32.95
N TYR A 273 -25.18 -16.46 -31.68
CA TYR A 273 -26.00 -17.00 -30.60
C TYR A 273 -27.16 -16.05 -30.30
N ILE A 274 -28.38 -16.59 -30.26
CA ILE A 274 -29.57 -15.93 -29.76
C ILE A 274 -29.64 -16.20 -28.26
N VAL A 275 -29.50 -15.15 -27.46
CA VAL A 275 -29.50 -15.23 -25.98
C VAL A 275 -30.85 -14.76 -25.45
N ASN A 276 -31.49 -15.56 -24.59
CA ASN A 276 -32.77 -15.24 -23.94
C ASN A 276 -32.70 -15.52 -22.44
N GLY A 277 -33.16 -14.59 -21.60
CA GLY A 277 -33.17 -14.69 -20.14
C GLY A 277 -34.05 -13.61 -19.51
#